data_AF-A0A6P3F0H3-F1
#
_entry.id   AF-A0A6P3F0H3-F1
#
_cell.length_a   1.000
_cell.length_b   1.000
_cell.length_c   1.000
_cell.angle_alpha   90.00
_cell.angle_beta   90.00
_cell.angle_gamma   90.00
#
_symmetry.space_group_name_H-M   'P 1'
#
loop_
_entity.id
_entity.type
_entity.pdbx_description
1 polymer ?
#
loop_
_entity_poly.entity_id
_entity_poly.type
_entity_poly.pdbx_seq_one_letter_code
_entity_poly.pdbx_strand_id
1 'polypeptide(L)'
;MAGVAWMWLWRPLLLLLWAASGPEAWNKGMGEPCEEHQECRSGCCVPNSLNPQRFCTAQTFFQHCSPWHKPNDYQCDHHWECQSNCCVQIGLGMMRACMPKTIFLQCVPWRKLKGDLCRSHHECLSQCCIRQVDSSPYRCTPRSGVLAQCLPQQ
;
A
#
# COMPACT_ATOMS: atom_id res chain seq x y z
N MET A 1 22.19 -8.44 -71.23
CA MET A 1 22.26 -9.12 -69.91
C MET A 1 22.01 -8.08 -68.84
N ALA A 2 20.74 -7.68 -68.67
CA ALA A 2 20.32 -6.65 -67.72
C ALA A 2 19.19 -7.28 -66.89
N GLY A 3 19.51 -7.82 -65.72
CA GLY A 3 18.50 -8.56 -64.97
C GLY A 3 19.02 -9.34 -63.78
N VAL A 4 19.86 -8.75 -62.91
CA VAL A 4 20.05 -9.35 -61.58
C VAL A 4 20.49 -8.38 -60.48
N ALA A 5 20.85 -7.13 -60.78
CA ALA A 5 21.43 -6.22 -59.78
C ALA A 5 20.41 -5.42 -58.95
N TRP A 6 19.12 -5.38 -59.31
CA TRP A 6 18.10 -4.63 -58.54
C TRP A 6 17.48 -5.44 -57.38
N MET A 7 17.76 -6.75 -57.27
CA MET A 7 17.22 -7.59 -56.19
C MET A 7 17.99 -7.49 -54.86
N TRP A 8 19.07 -6.72 -54.81
CA TRP A 8 19.97 -6.67 -53.63
C TRP A 8 19.78 -5.44 -52.73
N LEU A 9 18.90 -4.49 -53.09
CA LEU A 9 18.62 -3.30 -52.27
C LEU A 9 17.27 -3.38 -51.52
N TRP A 10 16.34 -4.23 -51.94
CA TRP A 10 15.06 -4.40 -51.22
C TRP A 10 15.11 -5.36 -50.03
N ARG A 11 16.09 -6.26 -49.99
CA ARG A 11 16.29 -7.18 -48.84
C ARG A 11 16.65 -6.47 -47.52
N PRO A 12 17.56 -5.48 -47.45
CA PRO A 12 17.84 -4.79 -46.20
C PRO A 12 16.69 -3.84 -45.78
N LEU A 13 15.92 -3.30 -46.73
CA LEU A 13 14.78 -2.43 -46.42
C LEU A 13 13.60 -3.21 -45.81
N LEU A 14 13.37 -4.46 -46.26
CA LEU A 14 12.36 -5.34 -45.68
C LEU A 14 12.76 -5.86 -44.27
N LEU A 15 14.05 -6.06 -44.02
CA LEU A 15 14.57 -6.44 -42.70
C LEU A 15 14.45 -5.31 -41.66
N LEU A 16 14.56 -4.05 -42.09
CA LEU A 16 14.37 -2.89 -41.21
C LEU A 16 12.89 -2.68 -40.79
N LEU A 17 11.93 -3.13 -41.61
CA LEU A 17 10.50 -3.02 -41.30
C LEU A 17 10.04 -4.06 -40.25
N TRP A 18 10.78 -5.15 -40.03
CA TRP A 18 10.46 -6.15 -39.01
C TRP A 18 11.03 -5.81 -37.63
N ALA A 19 12.03 -4.93 -37.56
CA ALA A 19 12.59 -4.44 -36.30
C ALA A 19 11.73 -3.35 -35.63
N ALA A 20 10.64 -2.93 -36.28
CA ALA A 20 9.74 -1.87 -35.81
C ALA A 20 8.49 -2.39 -35.07
N SER A 21 8.41 -3.69 -34.77
CA SER A 21 7.54 -4.15 -33.68
C SER A 21 8.22 -3.77 -32.36
N GLY A 22 8.10 -2.47 -32.04
CA GLY A 22 8.47 -1.93 -30.76
C GLY A 22 7.82 -2.77 -29.66
N PRO A 23 8.58 -3.23 -28.67
CA PRO A 23 8.00 -3.94 -27.56
C PRO A 23 7.13 -2.99 -26.75
N GLU A 24 5.83 -3.24 -26.83
CA GLU A 24 4.84 -2.63 -25.96
C GLU A 24 5.22 -2.91 -24.48
N ALA A 25 5.56 -1.84 -23.77
CA ALA A 25 5.53 -1.71 -22.32
C ALA A 25 6.39 -2.67 -21.45
N TRP A 26 7.70 -2.83 -21.71
CA TRP A 26 8.64 -3.54 -20.81
C TRP A 26 9.08 -2.76 -19.56
N ASN A 27 8.20 -1.96 -18.94
CA ASN A 27 8.59 -1.10 -17.82
C ASN A 27 7.47 -0.87 -16.80
N LYS A 28 6.59 -1.84 -16.60
CA LYS A 28 5.53 -1.69 -15.61
C LYS A 28 6.09 -1.60 -14.18
N GLY A 29 5.59 -0.64 -13.42
CA GLY A 29 5.94 -0.34 -12.04
C GLY A 29 5.18 -1.23 -11.04
N MET A 30 5.60 -1.23 -9.78
CA MET A 30 4.92 -2.04 -8.75
C MET A 30 3.44 -1.64 -8.60
N GLY A 31 2.57 -2.65 -8.48
CA GLY A 31 1.12 -2.46 -8.36
C GLY A 31 0.40 -2.25 -9.70
N GLU A 32 1.11 -2.23 -10.83
CA GLU A 32 0.49 -2.20 -12.15
C GLU A 32 0.05 -3.60 -12.59
N PRO A 33 -1.06 -3.71 -13.33
CA PRO A 33 -1.54 -5.00 -13.82
C PRO A 33 -0.60 -5.58 -14.89
N CYS A 34 -0.34 -6.88 -14.80
CA CYS A 34 0.55 -7.61 -15.71
C CYS A 34 -0.06 -8.98 -16.06
N GLU A 35 0.38 -9.59 -17.16
CA GLU A 35 0.10 -11.00 -17.43
C GLU A 35 1.37 -11.84 -17.28
N GLU A 36 2.49 -11.33 -17.78
CA GLU A 36 3.80 -11.97 -17.76
C GLU A 36 4.82 -11.25 -16.89
N HIS A 37 5.80 -12.02 -16.39
CA HIS A 37 6.88 -11.53 -15.55
C HIS A 37 7.75 -10.48 -16.25
N GLN A 38 7.90 -10.59 -17.58
CA GLN A 38 8.75 -9.73 -18.40
C GLN A 38 8.19 -8.31 -18.58
N GLU A 39 6.90 -8.10 -18.32
CA GLU A 39 6.29 -6.76 -18.38
C GLU A 39 6.72 -5.87 -17.21
N CYS A 40 7.05 -6.49 -16.07
CA CYS A 40 7.40 -5.82 -14.85
C CYS A 40 8.89 -5.51 -14.82
N ARG A 41 9.26 -4.28 -14.42
CA ARG A 41 10.69 -3.91 -14.23
C ARG A 41 11.42 -4.85 -13.26
N SER A 42 10.70 -5.40 -12.29
CA SER A 42 11.20 -6.33 -11.29
C SER A 42 11.28 -7.79 -11.77
N GLY A 43 10.74 -8.11 -12.95
CA GLY A 43 10.64 -9.48 -13.43
C GLY A 43 9.62 -10.33 -12.66
N CYS A 44 8.72 -9.74 -11.87
CA CYS A 44 7.76 -10.46 -11.02
C CYS A 44 6.32 -10.03 -11.29
N CYS A 45 5.52 -10.95 -11.86
CA CYS A 45 4.10 -10.78 -12.09
C CYS A 45 3.34 -11.88 -11.36
N VAL A 46 2.79 -11.58 -10.18
CA VAL A 46 2.12 -12.60 -9.34
C VAL A 46 0.67 -12.22 -9.05
N PRO A 47 -0.22 -13.21 -8.93
CA PRO A 47 -1.60 -12.98 -8.51
C PRO A 47 -1.64 -12.44 -7.08
N ASN A 48 -2.65 -11.61 -6.80
CA ASN A 48 -3.00 -11.30 -5.42
C ASN A 48 -3.65 -12.55 -4.79
N SER A 49 -3.55 -12.73 -3.47
CA SER A 49 -3.96 -13.98 -2.81
C SER A 49 -5.45 -14.33 -2.99
N LEU A 50 -6.29 -13.35 -3.34
CA LEU A 50 -7.75 -13.50 -3.46
C LEU A 50 -8.34 -12.94 -4.77
N ASN A 51 -7.52 -12.39 -5.68
CA ASN A 51 -7.99 -11.92 -6.99
C ASN A 51 -7.11 -12.54 -8.08
N PRO A 52 -7.70 -13.16 -9.14
CA PRO A 52 -6.92 -13.72 -10.25
C PRO A 52 -6.09 -12.68 -11.00
N GLN A 53 -6.38 -11.39 -10.83
CA GLN A 53 -5.58 -10.29 -11.38
C GLN A 53 -4.16 -10.33 -10.81
N ARG A 54 -3.19 -10.31 -11.73
CA ARG A 54 -1.77 -10.29 -11.42
C ARG A 54 -1.25 -8.87 -11.47
N PHE A 55 -0.34 -8.57 -10.55
CA PHE A 55 0.27 -7.27 -10.44
C PHE A 55 1.78 -7.39 -10.40
N CYS A 56 2.47 -6.35 -10.87
CA CYS A 56 3.90 -6.26 -10.78
C CYS A 56 4.34 -6.09 -9.32
N THR A 57 5.29 -6.90 -8.87
CA THR A 57 5.71 -6.95 -7.46
C THR A 57 7.22 -6.86 -7.32
N ALA A 58 7.71 -6.51 -6.13
CA ALA A 58 9.14 -6.49 -5.89
C ALA A 58 9.69 -7.92 -5.79
N GLN A 59 10.88 -8.12 -6.35
CA GLN A 59 11.64 -9.33 -6.13
C GLN A 59 12.37 -9.21 -4.78
N THR A 60 12.28 -10.24 -3.94
CA THR A 60 13.04 -10.30 -2.69
C THR A 60 14.53 -10.54 -2.97
N PHE A 61 15.39 -10.32 -1.97
CA PHE A 61 16.83 -10.58 -2.07
C PHE A 61 17.15 -12.01 -2.56
N PHE A 62 16.29 -12.98 -2.25
CA PHE A 62 16.45 -14.38 -2.67
C PHE A 62 15.92 -14.68 -4.08
N GLN A 63 15.54 -13.66 -4.86
CA GLN A 63 14.91 -13.81 -6.18
C GLN A 63 13.47 -14.38 -6.17
N HIS A 64 12.83 -14.48 -5.01
CA HIS A 64 11.43 -14.89 -4.92
C HIS A 64 10.49 -13.71 -5.16
N CYS A 65 9.48 -13.91 -6.01
CA CYS A 65 8.38 -12.98 -6.20
C CYS A 65 7.41 -13.06 -5.01
N SER A 66 7.27 -11.96 -4.27
CA SER A 66 6.29 -11.89 -3.18
C SER A 66 4.94 -11.39 -3.70
N PRO A 67 3.81 -11.85 -3.14
CA PRO A 67 2.51 -11.27 -3.44
C PRO A 67 2.54 -9.77 -3.16
N TRP A 68 1.91 -8.99 -4.04
CA TRP A 68 1.77 -7.56 -3.80
C TRP A 68 0.68 -7.33 -2.76
N HIS A 69 1.03 -6.58 -1.72
CA HIS A 69 0.12 -6.13 -0.69
C HIS A 69 0.11 -4.60 -0.64
N LYS A 70 -1.04 -4.02 -0.29
CA LYS A 70 -1.27 -2.58 -0.17
C LYS A 70 -0.38 -1.98 0.92
N PRO A 71 0.28 -0.83 0.67
CA PRO A 71 1.06 -0.14 1.67
C PRO A 71 0.16 0.60 2.68
N ASN A 72 0.76 1.22 3.71
CA ASN A 72 0.03 1.95 4.75
C ASN A 72 -0.85 3.06 4.14
N ASP A 73 -1.95 3.37 4.83
CA ASP A 73 -2.98 4.37 4.48
C ASP A 73 -3.88 4.01 3.29
N TYR A 74 -3.65 2.87 2.63
CA TYR A 74 -4.53 2.39 1.57
C TYR A 74 -5.79 1.73 2.14
N GLN A 75 -6.94 1.99 1.51
CA GLN A 75 -8.20 1.39 1.90
C GLN A 75 -8.16 -0.14 1.75
N CYS A 76 -8.70 -0.83 2.75
CA CYS A 76 -8.71 -2.28 2.86
C CYS A 76 -10.02 -2.75 3.49
N ASP A 77 -10.42 -3.98 3.22
CA ASP A 77 -11.54 -4.63 3.91
C ASP A 77 -11.02 -5.70 4.88
N HIS A 78 -9.93 -6.35 4.51
CA HIS A 78 -9.31 -7.45 5.24
C HIS A 78 -7.83 -7.22 5.56
N HIS A 79 -7.35 -7.82 6.65
CA HIS A 79 -5.97 -7.71 7.14
C HIS A 79 -4.92 -8.12 6.10
N TRP A 80 -5.14 -9.22 5.37
CA TRP A 80 -4.20 -9.80 4.42
C TRP A 80 -3.95 -8.90 3.19
N GLU A 81 -4.79 -7.90 2.93
CA GLU A 81 -4.56 -6.96 1.83
C GLU A 81 -3.35 -6.07 2.10
N CYS A 82 -3.00 -5.86 3.37
CA CYS A 82 -1.99 -4.91 3.80
C CYS A 82 -0.63 -5.58 3.98
N GLN A 83 0.46 -4.89 3.61
CA GLN A 83 1.84 -5.36 3.84
C GLN A 83 2.11 -5.66 5.33
N SER A 84 1.52 -4.86 6.21
CA SER A 84 1.57 -5.02 7.66
C SER A 84 0.66 -6.13 8.20
N ASN A 85 -0.20 -6.71 7.36
CA ASN A 85 -1.30 -7.58 7.75
C ASN A 85 -2.27 -6.93 8.76
N CYS A 86 -2.43 -5.60 8.69
CA CYS A 86 -3.25 -4.82 9.60
C CYS A 86 -4.20 -3.89 8.85
N CYS A 87 -5.46 -4.31 8.73
CA CYS A 87 -6.56 -3.48 8.24
C CYS A 87 -7.41 -3.02 9.43
N VAL A 88 -7.36 -1.73 9.75
CA VAL A 88 -8.01 -1.21 10.96
C VAL A 88 -8.94 -0.06 10.61
N GLN A 89 -10.02 0.07 11.39
CA GLN A 89 -10.99 1.15 11.22
C GLN A 89 -10.37 2.49 11.64
N ILE A 90 -10.59 3.52 10.83
CA ILE A 90 -10.05 4.85 11.04
C ILE A 90 -11.21 5.83 11.28
N GLY A 91 -11.13 6.55 12.41
CA GLY A 91 -12.10 7.58 12.78
C GLY A 91 -13.49 7.04 13.14
N LEU A 92 -14.49 7.90 12.96
CA LEU A 92 -15.90 7.67 13.35
C LEU A 92 -16.71 6.82 12.36
N GLY A 93 -16.20 6.57 11.15
CA GLY A 93 -16.90 5.85 10.09
C GLY A 93 -16.54 4.38 9.98
N MET A 94 -17.12 3.67 8.99
CA MET A 94 -16.77 2.29 8.64
C MET A 94 -15.52 2.18 7.75
N MET A 95 -14.82 3.30 7.49
CA MET A 95 -13.65 3.31 6.63
C MET A 95 -12.48 2.61 7.34
N ARG A 96 -11.87 1.64 6.65
CA ARG A 96 -10.71 0.90 7.11
C ARG A 96 -9.54 1.15 6.18
N ALA A 97 -8.34 1.26 6.74
CA ALA A 97 -7.13 1.34 5.94
C ALA A 97 -5.97 0.56 6.57
N CYS A 98 -4.96 0.31 5.73
CA CYS A 98 -3.76 -0.39 6.12
C CYS A 98 -2.95 0.45 7.10
N MET A 99 -2.61 -0.13 8.25
CA MET A 99 -1.81 0.53 9.29
C MET A 99 -0.57 -0.27 9.63
N PRO A 100 0.53 0.35 10.06
CA PRO A 100 1.69 -0.39 10.52
C PRO A 100 1.37 -1.19 11.80
N LYS A 101 2.10 -2.28 12.03
CA LYS A 101 2.11 -2.97 13.32
C LYS A 101 2.80 -2.11 14.38
N THR A 102 2.32 -2.18 15.62
CA THR A 102 3.08 -1.62 16.75
C THR A 102 4.34 -2.44 17.04
N ILE A 103 5.17 -1.93 17.95
CA ILE A 103 6.34 -2.65 18.48
C ILE A 103 5.94 -4.02 19.08
N PHE A 104 4.69 -4.14 19.55
CA PHE A 104 4.12 -5.39 20.08
C PHE A 104 3.44 -6.26 19.00
N LEU A 105 3.65 -5.97 17.72
CA LEU A 105 3.08 -6.67 16.56
C LEU A 105 1.53 -6.64 16.48
N GLN A 106 0.91 -5.71 17.19
CA GLN A 106 -0.54 -5.55 17.25
C GLN A 106 -1.05 -4.59 16.17
N CYS A 107 -2.23 -4.90 15.63
CA CYS A 107 -2.97 -4.01 14.73
C CYS A 107 -3.84 -3.08 15.56
N VAL A 108 -3.33 -1.90 15.90
CA VAL A 108 -4.12 -0.85 16.54
C VAL A 108 -4.19 0.36 15.61
N PRO A 109 -5.37 0.99 15.48
CA PRO A 109 -5.48 2.23 14.72
C PRO A 109 -4.56 3.28 15.34
N TRP A 110 -3.96 4.12 14.48
CA TRP A 110 -3.19 5.26 14.95
C TRP A 110 -4.09 6.17 15.81
N ARG A 111 -3.59 6.55 16.98
CA ARG A 111 -4.32 7.36 17.95
C ARG A 111 -3.42 8.47 18.49
N LYS A 112 -4.02 9.62 18.74
CA LYS A 112 -3.40 10.82 19.29
C LYS A 112 -2.81 10.58 20.67
N LEU A 113 -1.67 11.21 20.93
CA LEU A 113 -0.91 11.08 22.18
C LEU A 113 -1.49 12.00 23.26
N LYS A 114 -0.98 11.87 24.49
CA LYS A 114 -1.37 12.74 25.61
C LYS A 114 -1.16 14.22 25.23
N GLY A 115 -2.18 15.04 25.47
CA GLY A 115 -2.14 16.49 25.26
C GLY A 115 -2.68 16.95 23.90
N ASP A 116 -2.77 16.06 22.91
CA ASP A 116 -3.32 16.36 21.59
C ASP A 116 -4.80 16.74 21.67
N LEU A 117 -5.24 17.63 20.78
CA LEU A 117 -6.64 18.01 20.66
C LEU A 117 -7.47 16.84 20.11
N CYS A 118 -8.61 16.58 20.71
CA CYS A 118 -9.50 15.49 20.34
C CYS A 118 -10.96 15.95 20.32
N ARG A 119 -11.82 15.23 19.60
CA ARG A 119 -13.28 15.41 19.64
C ARG A 119 -14.00 14.20 20.22
N SER A 120 -13.37 13.03 20.17
CA SER A 120 -13.92 11.79 20.71
C SER A 120 -12.87 10.92 21.38
N HIS A 121 -13.30 10.09 22.33
CA HIS A 121 -12.46 9.18 23.10
C HIS A 121 -11.60 8.26 22.22
N HIS A 122 -12.16 7.72 21.13
CA HIS A 122 -11.45 6.76 20.27
C HIS A 122 -10.28 7.38 19.48
N GLU A 123 -10.20 8.70 19.38
CA GLU A 123 -9.06 9.39 18.77
C GLU A 123 -7.80 9.29 19.63
N CYS A 124 -7.95 9.11 20.95
CA CYS A 124 -6.84 9.15 21.90
C CYS A 124 -6.32 7.75 22.21
N LEU A 125 -5.00 7.60 22.32
CA LEU A 125 -4.36 6.32 22.65
C LEU A 125 -4.91 5.73 23.95
N SER A 126 -5.14 6.60 24.94
CA SER A 126 -5.73 6.32 26.24
C SER A 126 -7.23 6.03 26.23
N GLN A 127 -7.91 6.22 25.10
CA GLN A 127 -9.37 6.26 24.99
C GLN A 127 -10.04 7.31 25.90
N CYS A 128 -9.32 8.37 26.27
CA CYS A 128 -9.85 9.47 27.09
C CYS A 128 -9.69 10.80 26.38
N CYS A 129 -10.81 11.39 25.99
CA CYS A 129 -10.88 12.74 25.42
C CYS A 129 -11.73 13.61 26.37
N ILE A 130 -11.08 14.40 27.21
CA ILE A 130 -11.76 15.20 28.24
C ILE A 130 -11.26 16.64 28.25
N ARG A 131 -12.08 17.55 28.78
CA ARG A 131 -11.68 18.93 29.09
C ARG A 131 -11.16 18.99 30.52
N GLN A 132 -10.08 19.75 30.76
CA GLN A 132 -9.51 19.90 32.10
C GLN A 132 -10.21 20.99 32.91
N VAL A 133 -10.63 22.05 32.23
CA VAL A 133 -11.38 23.19 32.78
C VAL A 133 -12.54 23.49 31.85
N ASP A 134 -13.61 24.11 32.37
CA ASP A 134 -14.80 24.37 31.59
C ASP A 134 -14.55 25.20 30.30
N SER A 135 -13.56 26.09 30.28
CA SER A 135 -13.23 26.89 29.08
C SER A 135 -12.18 26.24 28.15
N SER A 136 -11.64 25.08 28.50
CA SER A 136 -10.54 24.45 27.76
C SER A 136 -11.03 23.54 26.61
N PRO A 137 -10.27 23.43 25.51
CA PRO A 137 -10.56 22.45 24.48
C PRO A 137 -10.32 21.03 24.99
N TYR A 138 -11.04 20.06 24.42
CA TYR A 138 -10.86 18.65 24.72
C TYR A 138 -9.48 18.16 24.30
N ARG A 139 -8.81 17.44 25.21
CA ARG A 139 -7.48 16.88 24.99
C ARG A 139 -7.41 15.42 25.39
N CYS A 140 -6.49 14.70 24.77
CA CYS A 140 -6.19 13.33 25.14
C CYS A 140 -5.51 13.27 26.50
N THR A 141 -6.09 12.56 27.46
CA THR A 141 -5.54 12.41 28.82
C THR A 141 -5.28 10.94 29.14
N PRO A 142 -4.29 10.59 29.98
CA PRO A 142 -4.10 9.20 30.40
C PRO A 142 -5.24 8.75 31.32
N ARG A 143 -5.54 7.45 31.31
CA ARG A 143 -6.41 6.84 32.33
C ARG A 143 -5.71 6.90 33.68
N SER A 144 -6.40 7.32 34.72
CA SER A 144 -5.83 7.53 36.07
C SER A 144 -6.71 6.90 37.16
N GLY A 145 -6.12 6.70 38.34
CA GLY A 145 -6.76 6.03 39.48
C GLY A 145 -6.77 4.50 39.38
N VAL A 146 -7.19 3.84 40.47
CA VAL A 146 -7.19 2.36 40.59
C VAL A 146 -8.09 1.69 39.55
N LEU A 147 -9.17 2.37 39.15
CA LEU A 147 -10.13 1.87 38.16
C LEU A 147 -9.80 2.29 36.72
N ALA A 148 -8.65 2.93 36.48
CA ALA A 148 -8.25 3.48 35.18
C ALA A 148 -9.39 4.28 34.53
N GLN A 149 -9.85 5.35 35.19
CA GLN A 149 -10.94 6.20 34.68
C GLN A 149 -10.40 7.42 33.92
N CYS A 150 -11.24 8.01 33.08
CA CYS A 150 -10.93 9.29 32.41
C CYS A 150 -11.17 10.44 33.38
N LEU A 151 -10.23 10.71 34.27
CA LEU A 151 -10.34 11.79 35.25
C LEU A 151 -9.54 13.02 34.80
N PRO A 152 -10.04 14.24 35.07
CA PRO A 152 -9.23 15.45 34.96
C PRO A 152 -7.96 15.30 35.81
N GLN A 153 -6.81 15.74 35.30
CA GLN A 153 -5.61 15.79 36.12
C GLN A 153 -5.76 16.94 37.12
N GLN A 154 -5.71 16.63 38.42
CA GLN A 154 -5.58 17.61 39.51
C GLN A 154 -4.17 18.19 39.55
#